data_AF-A0A8I3A632-F1
#
_entry.id   AF-A0A8I3A632-F1
#
_cell.length_a   1.000
_cell.length_b   1.000
_cell.length_c   1.000
_cell.angle_alpha   90.00
_cell.angle_beta   90.00
_cell.angle_gamma   90.00
#
_symmetry.space_group_name_H-M   'P 1'
#
loop_
_entity.id
_entity.type
_entity.pdbx_description
1 polymer ?
#
loop_
_entity_poly.entity_id
_entity_poly.type
_entity_poly.pdbx_seq_one_letter_code
_entity_poly.pdbx_strand_id
1 'polypeptide(L)'
;MFISGITPDSMGDGVTREVLDAALRIVCSCVSPLDTQTDEGFVMMNLLRSFCAPLPLSPALLQAVIGGVESLDDPSWLQAVLPESWSTLRLFPVSRLAVHDESSLSATDHNRLRTLLYLIDKQSLSELSSVRDVQWPSLLRRIQSSYLLGVRPREITESLTYAAFRDGIDQALSPMHPSFIELISSSSKYLLHDLYTTCRLISPGTLIERLFYSLDGDETWKNQSNELLASLKAHLERYLKGVGHPAGGVFEALVGVDQFQRDNNDVNYRTQQFIKMTSGVNVFCQAGEHFLVYLRQDIPPSVGLGRHYNILQDPLPPAFHACTLEVEFWVNEGLKKLLSGAPPQDMTTPTAFDMFFHSSIVDIGEDDFNA
;
A
#
# COMPACT_ATOMS: atom_id res chain seq x y z
N MET A 1 -20.33 33.00 15.23
CA MET A 1 -21.55 32.75 14.43
C MET A 1 -21.20 31.61 13.48
N PHE A 2 -21.76 30.42 13.74
CA PHE A 2 -21.66 29.22 12.90
C PHE A 2 -22.18 29.52 11.47
N ILE A 3 -21.80 28.81 10.40
CA ILE A 3 -22.02 27.37 10.11
C ILE A 3 -21.10 26.89 8.95
N SER A 4 -20.58 25.64 9.08
CA SER A 4 -20.19 24.57 8.11
C SER A 4 -19.82 24.92 6.65
N GLY A 5 -18.82 24.33 6.01
CA GLY A 5 -18.50 22.89 5.93
C GLY A 5 -18.51 22.46 4.45
N ILE A 6 -17.66 21.49 4.10
CA ILE A 6 -17.32 20.95 2.75
C ILE A 6 -16.10 21.63 2.11
N THR A 7 -14.91 21.07 2.40
CA THR A 7 -13.76 21.13 1.49
C THR A 7 -13.73 19.85 0.64
N PRO A 8 -13.50 19.94 -0.68
CA PRO A 8 -13.55 18.81 -1.60
C PRO A 8 -12.23 18.03 -1.57
N ASP A 9 -12.03 17.25 -0.51
CA ASP A 9 -11.05 16.17 -0.49
C ASP A 9 -11.67 14.94 -1.21
N SER A 10 -10.89 14.26 -2.05
CA SER A 10 -11.22 13.01 -2.83
C SER A 10 -11.65 13.12 -4.31
N MET A 11 -11.04 13.99 -5.13
CA MET A 11 -11.17 13.88 -6.59
C MET A 11 -9.84 13.56 -7.28
N GLY A 12 -9.62 12.26 -7.47
CA GLY A 12 -8.72 11.68 -8.46
C GLY A 12 -7.48 11.01 -7.87
N ASP A 13 -7.32 9.71 -8.14
CA ASP A 13 -6.04 8.97 -8.15
C ASP A 13 -5.07 9.52 -9.23
N GLY A 14 -5.24 10.78 -9.64
CA GLY A 14 -4.39 11.45 -10.59
C GLY A 14 -3.04 11.67 -9.95
N VAL A 15 -2.02 11.00 -10.49
CA VAL A 15 -0.63 11.36 -10.25
C VAL A 15 -0.49 12.81 -10.69
N THR A 16 -0.50 13.76 -9.74
CA THR A 16 -0.13 15.13 -10.06
C THR A 16 1.28 15.12 -10.62
N ARG A 17 1.60 16.05 -11.52
CA ARG A 17 2.97 16.21 -12.03
C ARG A 17 4.01 16.23 -10.90
N GLU A 18 3.64 16.74 -9.73
CA GLU A 18 4.43 16.76 -8.51
C GLU A 18 4.59 15.38 -7.86
N VAL A 19 3.57 14.50 -7.89
CA VAL A 19 3.69 13.10 -7.44
C VAL A 19 4.51 12.27 -8.44
N LEU A 20 4.41 12.52 -9.75
CA LEU A 20 5.28 11.87 -10.74
C LEU A 20 6.73 12.34 -10.57
N ASP A 21 6.95 13.65 -10.39
CA ASP A 21 8.28 14.23 -10.17
C ASP A 21 8.85 13.83 -8.79
N ALA A 22 8.01 13.65 -7.76
CA ALA A 22 8.41 13.13 -6.45
C ALA A 22 8.69 11.63 -6.48
N ALA A 23 7.88 10.83 -7.18
CA ALA A 23 8.14 9.40 -7.41
C ALA A 23 9.47 9.21 -8.15
N LEU A 24 9.70 10.01 -9.20
CA LEU A 24 10.96 10.02 -9.95
C LEU A 24 12.13 10.54 -9.11
N ARG A 25 11.95 11.56 -8.26
CA ARG A 25 13.00 12.04 -7.35
C ARG A 25 13.33 11.04 -6.25
N ILE A 26 12.35 10.35 -5.67
CA ILE A 26 12.56 9.28 -4.70
C ILE A 26 13.31 8.12 -5.36
N VAL A 27 12.91 7.74 -6.57
CA VAL A 27 13.61 6.74 -7.39
C VAL A 27 15.05 7.16 -7.72
N CYS A 28 15.28 8.44 -8.03
CA CYS A 28 16.62 8.97 -8.32
C CYS A 28 17.46 9.32 -7.08
N SER A 29 16.86 9.47 -5.89
CA SER A 29 17.58 9.80 -4.65
C SER A 29 17.97 8.58 -3.84
N CYS A 30 17.32 7.43 -4.06
CA CYS A 30 17.62 6.15 -3.40
C CYS A 30 18.78 5.37 -4.07
N VAL A 31 19.45 5.96 -5.06
CA VAL A 31 20.56 5.33 -5.80
C VAL A 31 21.71 6.33 -5.92
N SER A 32 22.89 5.92 -5.43
CA SER A 32 24.15 6.68 -5.48
C SER A 32 24.48 7.13 -6.93
N PRO A 33 25.19 8.26 -7.16
CA PRO A 33 25.33 8.88 -8.49
C PRO A 33 26.34 8.18 -9.42
N LEU A 34 26.38 6.85 -9.44
CA LEU A 34 27.25 6.05 -10.29
C LEU A 34 26.39 5.18 -11.24
N ASP A 35 26.40 5.57 -12.52
CA ASP A 35 25.80 4.92 -13.70
C ASP A 35 24.29 5.10 -13.99
N THR A 36 23.97 6.29 -14.50
CA THR A 36 22.67 6.76 -15.02
C THR A 36 22.10 6.01 -16.25
N GLN A 37 22.57 4.80 -16.57
CA GLN A 37 22.06 3.97 -17.68
C GLN A 37 21.48 2.61 -17.26
N THR A 38 21.54 2.27 -15.97
CA THR A 38 21.09 0.97 -15.44
C THR A 38 19.91 1.05 -14.45
N ASP A 39 19.43 2.26 -14.15
CA ASP A 39 18.70 2.52 -12.91
C ASP A 39 17.18 2.26 -13.00
N GLU A 40 16.56 2.41 -14.18
CA GLU A 40 15.11 2.30 -14.32
C GLU A 40 14.62 0.84 -14.42
N GLY A 41 15.40 -0.03 -15.08
CA GLY A 41 15.11 -1.47 -15.18
C GLY A 41 15.30 -2.24 -13.86
N PHE A 42 16.19 -1.74 -12.98
CA PHE A 42 16.46 -2.34 -11.68
C PHE A 42 15.28 -2.18 -10.70
N VAL A 43 14.53 -1.08 -10.81
CA VAL A 43 13.33 -0.83 -10.01
C VAL A 43 12.27 -1.89 -10.32
N MET A 44 11.89 -2.09 -11.59
CA MET A 44 10.84 -3.06 -11.96
C MET A 44 11.24 -4.52 -11.66
N MET A 45 12.51 -4.87 -11.87
CA MET A 45 13.04 -6.18 -11.47
C MET A 45 12.97 -6.38 -9.96
N ASN A 46 13.21 -5.34 -9.15
CA ASN A 46 12.94 -5.40 -7.71
C ASN A 46 11.45 -5.45 -7.40
N LEU A 47 10.57 -4.70 -8.09
CA LEU A 47 9.13 -4.75 -7.86
C LEU A 47 8.54 -6.15 -8.06
N LEU A 48 9.02 -6.88 -9.08
CA LEU A 48 8.61 -8.26 -9.30
C LEU A 48 9.33 -9.29 -8.45
N ARG A 49 10.64 -9.12 -8.20
CA ARG A 49 11.39 -10.02 -7.32
C ARG A 49 10.87 -9.95 -5.87
N SER A 50 10.38 -8.79 -5.47
CA SER A 50 9.84 -8.52 -4.13
C SER A 50 8.33 -8.72 -4.04
N PHE A 51 7.62 -8.95 -5.15
CA PHE A 51 6.16 -8.92 -5.24
C PHE A 51 5.54 -7.64 -4.63
N CYS A 52 6.24 -6.51 -4.75
CA CYS A 52 5.84 -5.21 -4.20
C CYS A 52 5.15 -4.36 -5.25
N ALA A 53 3.96 -3.85 -4.95
CA ALA A 53 3.42 -2.69 -5.66
C ALA A 53 4.26 -1.45 -5.28
N PRO A 54 4.90 -0.76 -6.23
CA PRO A 54 5.59 0.49 -5.95
C PRO A 54 4.58 1.52 -5.45
N LEU A 55 4.63 1.89 -4.18
CA LEU A 55 4.08 3.18 -3.76
C LEU A 55 5.11 4.24 -4.16
N PRO A 56 4.77 5.23 -5.00
CA PRO A 56 3.41 5.72 -5.31
C PRO A 56 2.90 5.45 -6.75
N LEU A 57 3.41 4.47 -7.50
CA LEU A 57 3.02 4.33 -8.92
C LEU A 57 1.61 3.74 -9.07
N SER A 58 0.79 4.40 -9.88
CA SER A 58 -0.57 3.97 -10.22
C SER A 58 -0.54 2.68 -11.08
N PRO A 59 -1.43 1.70 -10.84
CA PRO A 59 -1.52 0.52 -11.70
C PRO A 59 -1.92 0.88 -13.14
N ALA A 60 -2.62 2.01 -13.35
CA ALA A 60 -2.92 2.52 -14.68
C ALA A 60 -1.66 3.02 -15.40
N LEU A 61 -0.73 3.67 -14.69
CA LEU A 61 0.54 4.08 -15.30
C LEU A 61 1.37 2.87 -15.72
N LEU A 62 1.49 1.87 -14.85
CA LEU A 62 2.22 0.63 -15.16
C LEU A 62 1.60 -0.11 -16.35
N GLN A 63 0.27 -0.26 -16.36
CA GLN A 63 -0.43 -0.88 -17.47
C GLN A 63 -0.26 -0.08 -18.77
N ALA A 64 -0.29 1.25 -18.70
CA ALA A 64 -0.04 2.11 -19.84
C ALA A 64 1.39 1.97 -20.36
N VAL A 65 2.40 1.81 -19.50
CA VAL A 65 3.78 1.56 -19.95
C VAL A 65 3.91 0.23 -20.69
N ILE A 66 3.33 -0.83 -20.13
CA ILE A 66 3.45 -2.19 -20.67
C ILE A 66 2.64 -2.34 -21.97
N GLY A 67 1.34 -2.04 -21.92
CA GLY A 67 0.41 -2.27 -23.04
C GLY A 67 0.12 -1.03 -23.90
N GLY A 68 0.70 0.12 -23.57
CA GLY A 68 0.31 1.40 -24.15
C GLY A 68 -0.95 1.99 -23.48
N VAL A 69 -1.18 3.29 -23.69
CA VAL A 69 -2.35 4.02 -23.12
C VAL A 69 -3.68 3.37 -23.53
N GLU A 70 -3.76 2.85 -24.75
CA GLU A 70 -4.94 2.14 -25.27
C GLU A 70 -5.29 0.88 -24.46
N SER A 71 -4.32 0.28 -23.75
CA SER A 71 -4.58 -0.94 -22.95
C SER A 71 -5.41 -0.69 -21.69
N LEU A 72 -5.64 0.58 -21.32
CA LEU A 72 -6.49 0.99 -20.21
C LEU A 72 -7.99 0.88 -20.51
N ASP A 73 -8.38 0.67 -21.77
CA ASP A 73 -9.77 0.42 -22.16
C ASP A 73 -10.18 -1.03 -21.83
N ASP A 74 -10.25 -1.33 -20.53
CA ASP A 74 -10.65 -2.65 -20.01
C ASP A 74 -11.50 -2.50 -18.74
N PRO A 75 -12.83 -2.45 -18.90
CA PRO A 75 -13.77 -2.35 -17.79
C PRO A 75 -13.58 -3.40 -16.70
N SER A 76 -13.30 -4.65 -17.08
CA SER A 76 -13.18 -5.76 -16.14
C SER A 76 -11.92 -5.60 -15.28
N TRP A 77 -10.81 -5.21 -15.90
CA TRP A 77 -9.58 -4.93 -15.17
C TRP A 77 -9.71 -3.70 -14.27
N LEU A 78 -10.29 -2.60 -14.76
CA LEU A 78 -10.51 -1.39 -13.96
C LEU A 78 -11.40 -1.63 -12.75
N GLN A 79 -12.48 -2.40 -12.92
CA GLN A 79 -13.36 -2.78 -11.82
C GLN A 79 -12.62 -3.55 -10.73
N ALA A 80 -11.68 -4.41 -11.12
CA ALA A 80 -10.96 -5.27 -10.21
C ALA A 80 -9.83 -4.53 -9.48
N VAL A 81 -9.06 -3.68 -10.18
CA VAL A 81 -7.85 -3.04 -9.64
C VAL A 81 -8.09 -1.64 -9.10
N LEU A 82 -9.07 -0.92 -9.65
CA LEU A 82 -9.37 0.49 -9.32
C LEU A 82 -10.89 0.69 -9.15
N PRO A 83 -11.54 0.02 -8.17
CA PRO A 83 -13.00 -0.02 -8.05
C PRO A 83 -13.63 1.38 -7.83
N GLU A 84 -12.97 2.26 -7.10
CA GLU A 84 -13.45 3.63 -6.87
C GLU A 84 -13.42 4.46 -8.15
N SER A 85 -12.29 4.44 -8.86
CA SER A 85 -12.14 5.06 -10.17
C SER A 85 -13.15 4.51 -11.18
N TRP A 86 -13.34 3.18 -11.22
CA TRP A 86 -14.35 2.54 -12.07
C TRP A 86 -15.77 2.98 -11.72
N SER A 87 -16.08 3.15 -10.43
CA SER A 87 -17.42 3.61 -9.99
C SER A 87 -17.81 4.97 -10.56
N THR A 88 -16.81 5.81 -10.85
CA THR A 88 -16.96 7.12 -11.50
C THR A 88 -16.96 6.98 -13.02
N LEU A 89 -16.02 6.22 -13.59
CA LEU A 89 -15.92 6.03 -15.05
C LEU A 89 -17.14 5.34 -15.65
N ARG A 90 -17.75 4.39 -14.94
CA ARG A 90 -18.97 3.68 -15.40
C ARG A 90 -20.20 4.58 -15.50
N LEU A 91 -20.15 5.81 -14.97
CA LEU A 91 -21.21 6.81 -15.16
C LEU A 91 -21.28 7.26 -16.62
N PHE A 92 -20.21 7.08 -17.39
CA PHE A 92 -20.26 7.29 -18.83
C PHE A 92 -21.04 6.16 -19.52
N PRO A 93 -22.06 6.50 -20.32
CA PRO A 93 -22.83 5.49 -20.99
C PRO A 93 -22.00 4.79 -22.08
N VAL A 94 -22.09 3.47 -22.10
CA VAL A 94 -21.40 2.60 -23.08
C VAL A 94 -21.82 2.93 -24.52
N SER A 95 -23.04 3.43 -24.70
CA SER A 95 -23.58 3.89 -25.99
C SER A 95 -24.09 5.32 -25.87
N ARG A 96 -23.87 6.12 -26.92
CA ARG A 96 -24.42 7.47 -27.02
C ARG A 96 -25.95 7.49 -26.85
N LEU A 97 -26.64 6.44 -27.32
CA LEU A 97 -28.11 6.34 -27.20
C LEU A 97 -28.58 6.28 -25.74
N ALA A 98 -27.72 5.86 -24.82
CA ALA A 98 -27.99 5.83 -23.38
C ALA A 98 -27.65 7.17 -22.67
N VAL A 99 -27.06 8.15 -23.37
CA VAL A 99 -26.84 9.53 -22.85
C VAL A 99 -28.17 10.27 -22.68
N HIS A 100 -29.26 9.78 -23.26
CA HIS A 100 -30.52 10.54 -23.40
C HIS A 100 -31.53 10.38 -22.27
N ASP A 101 -31.16 9.78 -21.13
CA ASP A 101 -32.01 9.81 -19.94
C ASP A 101 -31.30 10.46 -18.75
N GLU A 102 -31.00 11.76 -18.87
CA GLU A 102 -30.47 12.59 -17.78
C GLU A 102 -31.34 12.52 -16.52
N SER A 103 -32.61 12.12 -16.65
CA SER A 103 -33.55 11.97 -15.53
C SER A 103 -33.30 10.72 -14.67
N SER A 104 -32.45 9.79 -15.13
CA SER A 104 -32.13 8.53 -14.44
C SER A 104 -30.92 8.63 -13.49
N LEU A 105 -30.09 9.66 -13.63
CA LEU A 105 -28.91 9.86 -12.78
C LEU A 105 -29.25 10.67 -11.52
N SER A 106 -28.65 10.30 -10.39
CA SER A 106 -28.78 11.10 -9.17
C SER A 106 -28.12 12.47 -9.34
N ALA A 107 -28.55 13.48 -8.57
CA ALA A 107 -27.92 14.80 -8.57
C ALA A 107 -26.42 14.74 -8.21
N THR A 108 -26.03 13.75 -7.41
CA THR A 108 -24.63 13.48 -7.04
C THR A 108 -23.82 12.97 -8.23
N ASP A 109 -24.37 12.03 -8.99
CA ASP A 109 -23.69 11.45 -10.16
C ASP A 109 -23.56 12.47 -11.30
N HIS A 110 -24.60 13.30 -11.49
CA HIS A 110 -24.54 14.45 -12.41
C HIS A 110 -23.40 15.40 -12.08
N ASN A 111 -23.23 15.75 -10.81
CA ASN A 111 -22.14 16.62 -10.38
C ASN A 111 -20.76 15.97 -10.56
N ARG A 112 -20.62 14.66 -10.27
CA ARG A 112 -19.37 13.90 -10.49
C ARG A 112 -18.98 13.91 -11.97
N LEU A 113 -19.94 13.60 -12.85
CA LEU A 113 -19.70 13.51 -14.29
C LEU A 113 -19.39 14.89 -14.90
N ARG A 114 -20.10 15.95 -14.48
CA ARG A 114 -19.81 17.33 -14.89
C ARG A 114 -18.42 17.77 -14.46
N THR A 115 -18.03 17.48 -13.22
CA THR A 115 -16.69 17.83 -12.72
C THR A 115 -15.61 17.07 -13.49
N LEU A 116 -15.81 15.78 -13.74
CA LEU A 116 -14.85 14.97 -14.49
C LEU A 116 -14.66 15.50 -15.92
N LEU A 117 -15.74 15.80 -16.65
CA LEU A 117 -15.66 16.35 -18.01
C LEU A 117 -14.96 17.70 -18.08
N TYR A 118 -15.26 18.56 -17.10
CA TYR A 118 -14.65 19.88 -17.01
C TYR A 118 -13.15 19.79 -16.70
N LEU A 119 -12.76 18.95 -15.74
CA LEU A 119 -11.37 18.81 -15.32
C LEU A 119 -10.49 18.14 -16.38
N ILE A 120 -11.02 17.14 -17.08
CA ILE A 120 -10.23 16.32 -18.02
C ILE A 120 -10.13 16.96 -19.40
N ASP A 121 -11.26 17.38 -19.95
CA ASP A 121 -11.35 17.75 -21.36
C ASP A 121 -11.82 19.18 -21.56
N LYS A 122 -12.14 19.89 -20.47
CA LYS A 122 -12.80 21.21 -20.49
C LYS A 122 -14.10 21.20 -21.29
N GLN A 123 -14.73 20.03 -21.41
CA GLN A 123 -15.96 19.85 -22.16
C GLN A 123 -17.17 19.98 -21.26
N SER A 124 -18.26 20.50 -21.83
CA SER A 124 -19.57 20.50 -21.16
C SER A 124 -20.36 19.23 -21.49
N LEU A 125 -21.27 18.84 -20.59
CA LEU A 125 -22.24 17.77 -20.84
C LEU A 125 -23.03 17.98 -22.14
N SER A 126 -23.40 19.24 -22.43
CA SER A 126 -24.10 19.59 -23.67
C SER A 126 -23.26 19.38 -24.92
N GLU A 127 -21.94 19.52 -24.85
CA GLU A 127 -21.05 19.24 -26.01
C GLU A 127 -21.02 17.75 -26.35
N LEU A 128 -21.17 16.86 -25.37
CA LEU A 128 -21.23 15.42 -25.61
C LEU A 128 -22.42 15.01 -26.48
N SER A 129 -23.54 15.74 -26.38
CA SER A 129 -24.74 15.48 -27.20
C SER A 129 -24.47 15.64 -28.70
N SER A 130 -23.45 16.44 -29.08
CA SER A 130 -23.07 16.72 -30.45
C SER A 130 -22.08 15.70 -31.05
N VAL A 131 -21.50 14.83 -30.23
CA VAL A 131 -20.52 13.82 -30.66
C VAL A 131 -21.22 12.72 -31.46
N ARG A 132 -20.68 12.36 -32.63
CA ARG A 132 -21.26 11.30 -33.47
C ARG A 132 -21.05 9.93 -32.82
N ASP A 133 -21.97 8.98 -33.03
CA ASP A 133 -21.88 7.60 -32.50
C ASP A 133 -20.54 6.93 -32.84
N VAL A 134 -20.05 7.16 -34.06
CA VAL A 134 -18.75 6.63 -34.55
C VAL A 134 -17.55 7.19 -33.76
N GLN A 135 -17.68 8.39 -33.18
CA GLN A 135 -16.64 9.04 -32.38
C GLN A 135 -16.74 8.70 -30.89
N TRP A 136 -17.86 8.11 -30.46
CA TRP A 136 -18.16 7.84 -29.05
C TRP A 136 -17.13 6.92 -28.38
N PRO A 137 -16.72 5.77 -28.97
CA PRO A 137 -15.72 4.90 -28.34
C PRO A 137 -14.37 5.58 -28.15
N SER A 138 -13.93 6.39 -29.11
CA SER A 138 -12.66 7.13 -29.02
C SER A 138 -12.73 8.25 -27.97
N LEU A 139 -13.89 8.87 -27.79
CA LEU A 139 -14.10 9.84 -26.71
C LEU A 139 -14.04 9.16 -25.34
N LEU A 140 -14.74 8.04 -25.17
CA LEU A 140 -14.73 7.27 -23.92
C LEU A 140 -13.31 6.86 -23.54
N ARG A 141 -12.56 6.26 -24.48
CA ARG A 141 -11.15 5.89 -24.26
C ARG A 141 -10.30 7.08 -23.83
N ARG A 142 -10.49 8.24 -24.48
CA ARG A 142 -9.78 9.47 -24.13
C ARG A 142 -10.10 9.92 -22.71
N ILE A 143 -11.38 9.96 -22.34
CA ILE A 143 -11.83 10.38 -21.01
C ILE A 143 -11.30 9.42 -19.95
N GLN A 144 -11.45 8.12 -20.16
CA GLN A 144 -10.97 7.08 -19.22
C GLN A 144 -9.47 7.17 -19.00
N SER A 145 -8.69 7.14 -20.09
CA SER A 145 -7.23 7.23 -20.01
C SER A 145 -6.78 8.53 -19.33
N SER A 146 -7.45 9.65 -19.63
CA SER A 146 -7.10 10.92 -19.00
C SER A 146 -7.44 10.98 -17.51
N TYR A 147 -8.55 10.35 -17.10
CA TYR A 147 -8.94 10.27 -15.71
C TYR A 147 -7.94 9.43 -14.92
N LEU A 148 -7.57 8.27 -15.46
CA LEU A 148 -6.68 7.31 -14.81
C LEU A 148 -5.23 7.79 -14.72
N LEU A 149 -4.79 8.59 -15.70
CA LEU A 149 -3.41 9.07 -15.78
C LEU A 149 -3.24 10.52 -15.32
N GLY A 150 -4.34 11.25 -15.11
CA GLY A 150 -4.34 12.67 -14.71
C GLY A 150 -3.97 13.66 -15.83
N VAL A 151 -3.72 13.19 -17.04
CA VAL A 151 -3.27 13.98 -18.21
C VAL A 151 -3.81 13.38 -19.50
N ARG A 152 -3.87 14.15 -20.59
CA ARG A 152 -4.47 13.65 -21.83
C ARG A 152 -3.60 12.56 -22.47
N PRO A 153 -4.18 11.54 -23.14
CA PRO A 153 -3.42 10.48 -23.82
C PRO A 153 -2.30 11.01 -24.70
N ARG A 154 -2.59 12.06 -25.48
CA ARG A 154 -1.64 12.70 -26.36
C ARG A 154 -0.43 13.28 -25.61
N GLU A 155 -0.69 13.93 -24.48
CA GLU A 155 0.35 14.53 -23.64
C GLU A 155 1.27 13.47 -23.03
N ILE A 156 0.74 12.28 -22.70
CA ILE A 156 1.56 11.14 -22.27
C ILE A 156 2.37 10.56 -23.41
N THR A 157 1.74 10.30 -24.57
CA THR A 157 2.46 9.72 -25.70
C THR A 157 3.54 10.64 -26.27
N GLU A 158 3.38 11.96 -26.11
CA GLU A 158 4.37 12.97 -26.52
C GLU A 158 5.37 13.30 -25.39
N SER A 159 5.19 12.76 -24.19
CA SER A 159 6.08 13.03 -23.05
C SER A 159 7.39 12.26 -23.17
N LEU A 160 8.50 13.00 -23.22
CA LEU A 160 9.85 12.43 -23.19
C LEU A 160 10.11 11.61 -21.93
N THR A 161 9.54 12.03 -20.78
CA THR A 161 9.68 11.32 -19.51
C THR A 161 8.96 9.97 -19.54
N TYR A 162 7.76 9.92 -20.12
CA TYR A 162 7.03 8.66 -20.25
C TYR A 162 7.72 7.72 -21.25
N ALA A 163 8.24 8.26 -22.35
CA ALA A 163 9.02 7.49 -23.32
C ALA A 163 10.28 6.89 -22.67
N ALA A 164 11.07 7.69 -21.96
CA ALA A 164 12.25 7.22 -21.24
C ALA A 164 11.91 6.13 -20.22
N PHE A 165 10.90 6.35 -19.38
CA PHE A 165 10.46 5.37 -18.38
C PHE A 165 9.99 4.06 -19.02
N ARG A 166 9.27 4.14 -20.14
CA ARG A 166 8.85 2.96 -20.91
C ARG A 166 10.05 2.24 -21.52
N ASP A 167 11.00 2.96 -22.10
CA ASP A 167 12.20 2.39 -22.71
C ASP A 167 13.08 1.70 -21.65
N GLY A 168 13.20 2.28 -20.44
CA GLY A 168 13.88 1.67 -19.31
C GLY A 168 13.21 0.36 -18.86
N ILE A 169 11.88 0.31 -18.86
CA ILE A 169 11.12 -0.91 -18.56
C ILE A 169 11.21 -1.93 -19.71
N ASP A 170 11.30 -1.51 -20.97
CA ASP A 170 11.43 -2.38 -22.14
C ASP A 170 12.87 -2.84 -22.39
N GLN A 171 13.82 -2.48 -21.51
CA GLN A 171 15.21 -2.85 -21.70
C GLN A 171 15.42 -4.35 -21.48
N ALA A 172 15.95 -5.04 -22.49
CA ALA A 172 16.34 -6.43 -22.36
C ALA A 172 17.62 -6.55 -21.51
N LEU A 173 17.57 -7.34 -20.44
CA LEU A 173 18.73 -7.61 -19.57
C LEU A 173 19.85 -8.39 -20.28
N SER A 174 19.49 -9.11 -21.34
CA SER A 174 20.42 -9.87 -22.18
C SER A 174 19.85 -10.00 -23.59
N PRO A 175 20.68 -9.96 -24.64
CA PRO A 175 20.23 -10.20 -26.03
C PRO A 175 19.60 -11.58 -26.26
N MET A 176 19.79 -12.52 -25.32
CA MET A 176 19.27 -13.89 -25.40
C MET A 176 17.86 -14.04 -24.81
N HIS A 177 17.33 -12.99 -24.19
CA HIS A 177 16.03 -13.01 -23.53
C HIS A 177 15.14 -11.90 -24.08
N PRO A 178 13.81 -12.14 -24.13
CA PRO A 178 12.85 -11.09 -24.50
C PRO A 178 12.95 -9.93 -23.50
N SER A 179 12.50 -8.75 -23.94
CA SER A 179 12.37 -7.63 -23.01
C SER A 179 11.35 -7.95 -21.92
N PHE A 180 11.38 -7.17 -20.85
CA PHE A 180 10.42 -7.34 -19.78
C PHE A 180 8.98 -7.11 -20.25
N ILE A 181 8.72 -6.05 -21.02
CA ILE A 181 7.39 -5.81 -21.60
C ILE A 181 6.98 -6.98 -22.48
N GLU A 182 7.85 -7.47 -23.36
CA GLU A 182 7.56 -8.63 -24.21
C GLU A 182 7.19 -9.87 -23.38
N LEU A 183 7.90 -10.11 -22.28
CA LEU A 183 7.66 -11.26 -21.40
C LEU A 183 6.30 -11.20 -20.70
N ILE A 184 5.89 -10.02 -20.21
CA ILE A 184 4.71 -9.89 -19.34
C ILE A 184 3.48 -9.31 -20.04
N SER A 185 3.58 -8.80 -21.27
CA SER A 185 2.49 -8.07 -21.95
C SER A 185 1.17 -8.84 -21.98
N SER A 186 1.21 -10.15 -22.20
CA SER A 186 0.00 -10.99 -22.26
C SER A 186 -0.66 -11.20 -20.89
N SER A 187 0.09 -11.04 -19.80
CA SER A 187 -0.36 -11.31 -18.42
C SER A 187 -0.33 -10.07 -17.53
N SER A 188 0.04 -8.90 -18.05
CA SER A 188 0.32 -7.69 -17.26
C SER A 188 -0.86 -7.29 -16.39
N LYS A 189 -2.08 -7.34 -16.95
CA LYS A 189 -3.31 -7.01 -16.24
C LYS A 189 -3.58 -7.93 -15.06
N TYR A 190 -3.35 -9.23 -15.25
CA TYR A 190 -3.50 -10.24 -14.20
C TYR A 190 -2.44 -10.04 -13.11
N LEU A 191 -1.17 -9.83 -13.50
CA LEU A 191 -0.09 -9.58 -12.55
C LEU A 191 -0.31 -8.30 -11.74
N LEU A 192 -0.69 -7.20 -12.40
CA LEU A 192 -0.99 -5.93 -11.74
C LEU A 192 -2.22 -6.04 -10.85
N HIS A 193 -3.22 -6.83 -11.25
CA HIS A 193 -4.33 -7.15 -10.36
C HIS A 193 -3.83 -7.81 -9.09
N ASP A 194 -3.14 -8.94 -9.19
CA ASP A 194 -2.67 -9.67 -8.02
C ASP A 194 -1.74 -8.80 -7.13
N LEU A 195 -0.85 -7.99 -7.73
CA LEU A 195 0.01 -7.08 -6.99
C LEU A 195 -0.78 -6.02 -6.20
N TYR A 196 -1.78 -5.38 -6.82
CA TYR A 196 -2.48 -4.24 -6.21
C TYR A 196 -3.70 -4.63 -5.37
N THR A 197 -4.31 -5.79 -5.61
CA THR A 197 -5.45 -6.28 -4.84
C THR A 197 -5.03 -7.26 -3.75
N THR A 198 -3.99 -8.05 -4.00
CA THR A 198 -3.66 -9.22 -3.17
C THR A 198 -2.40 -9.01 -2.36
N CYS A 199 -1.38 -8.36 -2.94
CA CYS A 199 -0.10 -8.10 -2.28
C CYS A 199 -0.05 -6.73 -1.57
N ARG A 200 -0.92 -5.79 -1.95
CA ARG A 200 -0.97 -4.46 -1.34
C ARG A 200 -1.66 -4.49 0.02
N LEU A 201 -1.02 -3.90 1.02
CA LEU A 201 -1.69 -3.56 2.27
C LEU A 201 -2.63 -2.38 2.04
N ILE A 202 -3.94 -2.65 2.03
CA ILE A 202 -4.98 -1.63 1.85
C ILE A 202 -5.39 -1.03 3.21
N SER A 203 -5.40 -1.86 4.26
CA SER A 203 -5.79 -1.47 5.61
C SER A 203 -5.18 -2.39 6.67
N PRO A 204 -5.13 -1.99 7.94
CA PRO A 204 -4.74 -2.88 9.03
C PRO A 204 -5.60 -4.16 9.11
N GLY A 205 -6.88 -4.06 8.73
CA GLY A 205 -7.81 -5.19 8.71
C GLY A 205 -7.33 -6.33 7.81
N THR A 206 -6.74 -5.99 6.65
CA THR A 206 -6.22 -6.97 5.68
C THR A 206 -5.06 -7.80 6.26
N LEU A 207 -4.18 -7.19 7.07
CA LEU A 207 -3.15 -7.95 7.80
C LEU A 207 -3.76 -8.81 8.89
N ILE A 208 -4.68 -8.24 9.68
CA ILE A 208 -5.26 -8.92 10.84
C ILE A 208 -5.97 -10.22 10.45
N GLU A 209 -6.68 -10.23 9.32
CA GLU A 209 -7.32 -11.43 8.78
C GLU A 209 -6.33 -12.54 8.40
N ARG A 210 -5.04 -12.20 8.22
CA ARG A 210 -3.96 -13.14 7.87
C ARG A 210 -3.10 -13.55 9.06
N LEU A 211 -3.36 -13.03 10.27
CA LEU A 211 -2.62 -13.40 11.47
C LEU A 211 -3.12 -14.74 12.05
N PHE A 212 -2.22 -15.68 12.22
CA PHE A 212 -2.46 -16.98 12.85
C PHE A 212 -1.75 -17.04 14.19
N TYR A 213 -2.52 -17.23 15.26
CA TYR A 213 -1.99 -17.27 16.61
C TYR A 213 -1.82 -18.72 17.05
N SER A 214 -0.63 -19.06 17.56
CA SER A 214 -0.33 -20.40 18.03
C SER A 214 0.39 -20.38 19.38
N LEU A 215 0.14 -21.43 20.16
CA LEU A 215 0.84 -21.73 21.40
C LEU A 215 1.92 -22.75 21.10
N ASP A 216 3.15 -22.46 21.52
CA ASP A 216 4.24 -23.43 21.51
C ASP A 216 4.81 -23.68 22.91
N GLY A 217 4.71 -24.95 23.31
CA GLY A 217 4.99 -25.43 24.65
C GLY A 217 4.38 -26.80 24.87
N ASP A 218 4.46 -27.30 26.11
CA ASP A 218 3.83 -28.57 26.48
C ASP A 218 2.28 -28.48 26.50
N GLU A 219 1.60 -29.62 26.44
CA GLU A 219 0.13 -29.66 26.41
C GLU A 219 -0.53 -29.09 27.67
N THR A 220 0.13 -29.18 28.84
CA THR A 220 -0.40 -28.62 30.09
C THR A 220 -0.40 -27.10 30.00
N TRP A 221 0.70 -26.53 29.53
CA TRP A 221 0.88 -25.10 29.33
C TRP A 221 -0.06 -24.55 28.26
N LYS A 222 -0.22 -25.25 27.12
CA LYS A 222 -1.17 -24.85 26.06
C LYS A 222 -2.60 -24.71 26.61
N ASN A 223 -3.03 -25.70 27.40
CA ASN A 223 -4.37 -25.69 28.00
C ASN A 223 -4.59 -24.51 28.95
N GLN A 224 -3.54 -24.06 29.65
CA GLN A 224 -3.60 -22.96 30.62
C GLN A 224 -3.40 -21.57 29.98
N SER A 225 -2.79 -21.51 28.79
CA SER A 225 -2.33 -20.25 28.18
C SER A 225 -3.28 -19.69 27.11
N ASN A 226 -4.43 -20.33 26.89
CA ASN A 226 -5.44 -19.85 25.93
C ASN A 226 -5.90 -18.42 26.20
N GLU A 227 -6.12 -18.06 27.47
CA GLU A 227 -6.52 -16.69 27.85
C GLU A 227 -5.40 -15.68 27.58
N LEU A 228 -4.15 -16.07 27.80
CA LEU A 228 -2.99 -15.23 27.52
C LEU A 228 -2.81 -15.00 26.02
N LEU A 229 -3.00 -16.05 25.20
CA LEU A 229 -3.00 -15.93 23.74
C LEU A 229 -4.13 -15.01 23.25
N ALA A 230 -5.33 -15.15 23.82
CA ALA A 230 -6.45 -14.27 23.49
C ALA A 230 -6.16 -12.81 23.86
N SER A 231 -5.52 -12.57 25.01
CA SER A 231 -5.10 -11.22 25.40
C SER A 231 -4.02 -10.67 24.47
N LEU A 232 -3.01 -11.47 24.11
CA LEU A 232 -1.99 -11.08 23.13
C LEU A 232 -2.64 -10.69 21.80
N LYS A 233 -3.55 -11.53 21.30
CA LYS A 233 -4.31 -11.25 20.07
C LYS A 233 -5.02 -9.90 20.14
N ALA A 234 -5.78 -9.65 21.20
CA ALA A 234 -6.52 -8.40 21.37
C ALA A 234 -5.60 -7.17 21.41
N HIS A 235 -4.47 -7.25 22.12
CA HIS A 235 -3.51 -6.16 22.22
C HIS A 235 -2.76 -5.91 20.90
N LEU A 236 -2.32 -6.97 20.22
CA LEU A 236 -1.62 -6.86 18.93
C LEU A 236 -2.54 -6.32 17.83
N GLU A 237 -3.77 -6.84 17.71
CA GLU A 237 -4.72 -6.32 16.72
C GLU A 237 -5.08 -4.86 16.97
N ARG A 238 -5.21 -4.46 18.25
CA ARG A 238 -5.42 -3.05 18.60
C ARG A 238 -4.20 -2.23 18.20
N TYR A 239 -3.00 -2.69 18.53
CA TYR A 239 -1.78 -1.99 18.17
C TYR A 239 -1.70 -1.71 16.66
N LEU A 240 -1.96 -2.71 15.83
CA LEU A 240 -1.90 -2.63 14.36
C LEU A 240 -2.92 -1.66 13.77
N LYS A 241 -4.08 -1.49 14.41
CA LYS A 241 -5.10 -0.50 14.02
C LYS A 241 -4.75 0.94 14.43
N GLY A 242 -3.69 1.14 15.21
CA GLY A 242 -3.27 2.47 15.65
C GLY A 242 -2.64 3.28 14.52
N VAL A 243 -2.85 4.59 14.55
CA VAL A 243 -2.28 5.54 13.58
C VAL A 243 -0.86 5.93 14.01
N GLY A 244 0.06 6.00 13.05
CA GLY A 244 1.42 6.52 13.22
C GLY A 244 2.17 5.94 14.43
N HIS A 245 2.95 6.77 15.10
CA HIS A 245 3.65 6.39 16.32
C HIS A 245 2.71 6.43 17.55
N PRO A 246 2.89 5.56 18.55
CA PRO A 246 2.21 5.71 19.83
C PRO A 246 2.56 7.06 20.48
N ALA A 247 1.56 7.73 21.08
CA ALA A 247 1.77 9.05 21.66
C ALA A 247 2.78 9.02 22.82
N GLY A 248 3.80 9.88 22.75
CA GLY A 248 4.85 9.97 23.74
C GLY A 248 6.14 10.39 23.05
N GLY A 249 6.65 11.58 23.37
CA GLY A 249 7.77 12.23 22.64
C GLY A 249 9.09 11.46 22.59
N VAL A 250 9.15 10.23 23.12
CA VAL A 250 10.30 9.33 23.04
C VAL A 250 10.57 8.91 21.60
N PHE A 251 9.53 8.60 20.80
CA PHE A 251 9.75 8.11 19.44
C PHE A 251 10.19 9.21 18.47
N GLU A 252 9.70 10.43 18.64
CA GLU A 252 10.17 11.60 17.86
C GLU A 252 11.68 11.80 17.99
N ALA A 253 12.23 11.60 19.20
CA ALA A 253 13.66 11.68 19.43
C ALA A 253 14.45 10.50 18.82
N LEU A 254 13.84 9.32 18.69
CA LEU A 254 14.48 8.12 18.15
C LEU A 254 14.53 8.10 16.62
N VAL A 255 13.45 8.50 15.96
CA VAL A 255 13.34 8.46 14.47
C VAL A 255 13.69 9.79 13.80
N GLY A 256 13.75 10.87 14.58
CA GLY A 256 13.94 12.22 14.05
C GLY A 256 12.63 12.91 13.68
N VAL A 257 12.62 14.24 13.78
CA VAL A 257 11.41 15.08 13.65
C VAL A 257 10.76 14.92 12.28
N ASP A 258 11.55 14.91 11.21
CA ASP A 258 11.02 14.88 9.84
C ASP A 258 10.35 13.53 9.52
N GLN A 259 10.97 12.40 9.89
CA GLN A 259 10.37 11.07 9.72
C GLN A 259 9.11 10.94 10.58
N PHE A 260 9.19 11.36 11.84
CA PHE A 260 8.06 11.32 12.76
C PHE A 260 6.85 12.07 12.19
N GLN A 261 7.04 13.29 11.68
CA GLN A 261 5.95 14.08 11.12
C GLN A 261 5.31 13.46 9.87
N ARG A 262 6.11 12.79 9.03
CA ARG A 262 5.60 12.05 7.87
C ARG A 262 4.72 10.88 8.30
N ASP A 263 5.19 10.09 9.27
CA ASP A 263 4.57 8.81 9.62
C ASP A 263 3.43 8.96 10.63
N ASN A 264 3.42 10.02 11.45
CA ASN A 264 2.52 10.13 12.60
C ASN A 264 1.03 10.19 12.22
N ASN A 265 0.70 10.53 10.97
CA ASN A 265 -0.67 10.54 10.46
C ASN A 265 -0.99 9.36 9.53
N ASP A 266 -0.04 8.47 9.27
CA ASP A 266 -0.27 7.30 8.42
C ASP A 266 -0.99 6.20 9.22
N VAL A 267 -2.22 5.89 8.79
CA VAL A 267 -3.10 4.86 9.36
C VAL A 267 -2.57 3.44 9.16
N ASN A 268 -1.66 3.23 8.21
CA ASN A 268 -1.09 1.93 7.88
C ASN A 268 0.32 1.74 8.44
N TYR A 269 0.94 2.79 8.99
CA TYR A 269 2.35 2.77 9.39
C TYR A 269 2.73 1.58 10.27
N ARG A 270 2.02 1.35 11.39
CA ARG A 270 2.33 0.24 12.32
C ARG A 270 2.19 -1.13 11.66
N THR A 271 1.25 -1.25 10.74
CA THR A 271 1.01 -2.48 9.98
C THR A 271 2.12 -2.70 8.95
N GLN A 272 2.56 -1.64 8.26
CA GLN A 272 3.70 -1.70 7.35
C GLN A 272 4.98 -2.09 8.10
N GLN A 273 5.23 -1.52 9.28
CA GLN A 273 6.39 -1.85 10.11
C GLN A 273 6.34 -3.31 10.60
N PHE A 274 5.17 -3.81 11.00
CA PHE A 274 5.01 -5.22 11.33
C PHE A 274 5.37 -6.13 10.16
N ILE A 275 4.85 -5.82 8.97
CA ILE A 275 5.14 -6.60 7.75
C ILE A 275 6.63 -6.51 7.42
N LYS A 276 7.22 -5.31 7.44
CA LYS A 276 8.67 -5.09 7.23
C LYS A 276 9.50 -6.02 8.10
N MET A 277 9.22 -6.06 9.39
CA MET A 277 9.98 -6.88 10.33
C MET A 277 9.76 -8.38 10.12
N THR A 278 8.54 -8.78 9.75
CA THR A 278 8.16 -10.20 9.58
C THR A 278 8.41 -10.77 8.19
N SER A 279 8.61 -9.96 7.15
CA SER A 279 8.86 -10.42 5.77
C SER A 279 10.12 -9.84 5.14
N GLY A 280 10.75 -8.85 5.78
CA GLY A 280 11.87 -8.08 5.23
C GLY A 280 11.47 -7.04 4.18
N VAL A 281 10.18 -6.89 3.87
CA VAL A 281 9.65 -5.92 2.89
C VAL A 281 8.35 -5.31 3.38
N ASN A 282 7.98 -4.10 2.93
CA ASN A 282 6.79 -3.40 3.43
C ASN A 282 5.48 -3.85 2.74
N VAL A 283 5.43 -5.06 2.18
CA VAL A 283 4.28 -5.60 1.42
C VAL A 283 4.02 -7.06 1.76
N PHE A 284 2.85 -7.57 1.36
CA PHE A 284 2.61 -9.01 1.38
C PHE A 284 3.35 -9.70 0.23
N CYS A 285 4.09 -10.76 0.50
CA CYS A 285 4.86 -11.46 -0.51
C CYS A 285 3.97 -12.30 -1.44
N GLN A 286 2.92 -12.96 -0.91
CA GLN A 286 2.02 -13.79 -1.72
C GLN A 286 0.54 -13.80 -1.28
N ALA A 287 -0.32 -14.15 -2.23
CA ALA A 287 -1.73 -14.41 -2.00
C ALA A 287 -1.95 -15.61 -1.07
N GLY A 288 -2.61 -15.38 0.06
CA GLY A 288 -2.95 -16.44 1.02
C GLY A 288 -1.85 -16.79 2.01
N GLU A 289 -0.74 -16.05 2.04
CA GLU A 289 0.24 -16.17 3.12
C GLU A 289 -0.35 -15.73 4.46
N HIS A 290 0.11 -16.41 5.50
CA HIS A 290 -0.30 -16.19 6.87
C HIS A 290 0.93 -15.82 7.71
N PHE A 291 0.75 -14.83 8.58
CA PHE A 291 1.78 -14.43 9.53
C PHE A 291 1.53 -15.18 10.83
N LEU A 292 2.51 -15.95 11.28
CA LEU A 292 2.38 -16.76 12.48
C LEU A 292 2.85 -15.96 13.69
N VAL A 293 1.96 -15.81 14.67
CA VAL A 293 2.23 -15.18 15.96
C VAL A 293 2.30 -16.28 17.01
N TYR A 294 3.52 -16.61 17.43
CA TYR A 294 3.76 -17.60 18.46
C TYR A 294 3.81 -16.96 19.84
N LEU A 295 3.10 -17.56 20.78
CA LEU A 295 3.36 -17.40 22.19
C LEU A 295 4.15 -18.64 22.65
N ARG A 296 5.36 -18.45 23.16
CA ARG A 296 6.33 -19.50 23.50
C ARG A 296 6.47 -19.62 25.01
N GLN A 297 6.40 -20.85 25.52
CA GLN A 297 6.63 -21.18 26.93
C GLN A 297 8.10 -21.01 27.31
N ASP A 298 8.99 -21.58 26.51
CA ASP A 298 10.42 -21.66 26.80
C ASP A 298 11.15 -20.43 26.26
N ILE A 299 11.97 -19.81 27.12
CA ILE A 299 12.78 -18.66 26.75
C ILE A 299 14.20 -19.15 26.43
N PRO A 300 14.66 -19.04 25.17
CA PRO A 300 16.01 -19.43 24.81
C PRO A 300 17.04 -18.60 25.61
N PRO A 301 18.14 -19.21 26.08
CA PRO A 301 19.18 -18.47 26.80
C PRO A 301 19.79 -17.31 26.01
N SER A 302 19.75 -17.38 24.67
CA SER A 302 20.23 -16.34 23.75
C SER A 302 19.43 -15.03 23.82
N VAL A 303 18.17 -15.07 24.23
CA VAL A 303 17.27 -13.89 24.28
C VAL A 303 17.66 -12.90 25.39
N GLY A 304 18.43 -13.35 26.39
CA GLY A 304 18.85 -12.49 27.50
C GLY A 304 19.82 -11.35 27.14
N LEU A 305 20.20 -11.20 25.85
CA LEU A 305 21.03 -10.11 25.30
C LEU A 305 22.09 -9.60 26.29
N GLY A 306 23.02 -10.47 26.72
CA GLY A 306 24.16 -10.04 27.53
C GLY A 306 23.85 -9.44 28.91
N ARG A 307 22.68 -9.73 29.52
CA ARG A 307 22.16 -9.22 30.81
C ARG A 307 21.42 -7.89 30.77
N HIS A 308 21.05 -7.38 29.60
CA HIS A 308 20.25 -6.14 29.51
C HIS A 308 18.81 -6.30 30.02
N TYR A 309 18.30 -7.53 30.03
CA TYR A 309 16.95 -7.84 30.50
C TYR A 309 16.98 -8.89 31.61
N ASN A 310 16.18 -8.68 32.65
CA ASN A 310 15.81 -9.75 33.56
C ASN A 310 14.77 -10.64 32.88
N ILE A 311 15.23 -11.77 32.32
CA ILE A 311 14.42 -12.75 31.57
C ILE A 311 13.11 -13.13 32.27
N LEU A 312 13.06 -13.11 33.61
CA LEU A 312 11.87 -13.48 34.37
C LEU A 312 10.88 -12.33 34.56
N GLN A 313 11.34 -11.08 34.59
CA GLN A 313 10.55 -9.93 35.06
C GLN A 313 10.32 -8.85 34.00
N ASP A 314 11.29 -8.63 33.11
CA ASP A 314 11.23 -7.57 32.12
C ASP A 314 10.60 -8.10 30.83
N PRO A 315 9.69 -7.37 30.17
CA PRO A 315 9.15 -7.81 28.90
C PRO A 315 10.28 -7.94 27.86
N LEU A 316 10.40 -9.11 27.25
CA LEU A 316 11.44 -9.40 26.26
C LEU A 316 10.95 -8.99 24.88
N PRO A 317 11.72 -8.21 24.10
CA PRO A 317 11.35 -7.87 22.73
C PRO A 317 11.03 -9.14 21.92
N PRO A 318 9.98 -9.14 21.08
CA PRO A 318 9.66 -10.27 20.23
C PRO A 318 10.77 -10.55 19.21
N ALA A 319 10.95 -11.82 18.85
CA ALA A 319 11.80 -12.19 17.70
C ALA A 319 10.98 -12.23 16.41
N PHE A 320 11.58 -11.71 15.34
CA PHE A 320 11.00 -11.70 14.00
C PHE A 320 11.80 -12.61 13.09
N HIS A 321 11.11 -13.45 12.32
CA HIS A 321 11.71 -14.39 11.40
C HIS A 321 11.22 -14.11 9.98
N ALA A 322 11.94 -13.22 9.27
CA ALA A 322 11.56 -12.71 7.96
C ALA A 322 11.30 -13.81 6.90
N CYS A 323 12.11 -14.88 6.94
CA CYS A 323 12.02 -15.98 5.98
C CYS A 323 10.84 -16.94 6.21
N THR A 324 10.23 -16.92 7.40
CA THR A 324 9.13 -17.81 7.77
C THR A 324 7.82 -17.05 8.06
N LEU A 325 7.83 -15.72 8.01
CA LEU A 325 6.69 -14.86 8.34
C LEU A 325 6.21 -15.03 9.78
N GLU A 326 7.15 -15.23 10.71
CA GLU A 326 6.85 -15.54 12.11
C GLU A 326 7.29 -14.42 13.05
N VAL A 327 6.51 -14.24 14.11
CA VAL A 327 6.87 -13.43 15.27
C VAL A 327 6.67 -14.25 16.54
N GLU A 328 7.63 -14.17 17.45
CA GLU A 328 7.65 -14.95 18.68
C GLU A 328 7.63 -14.07 19.91
N PHE A 329 6.69 -14.34 20.81
CA PHE A 329 6.57 -13.72 22.12
C PHE A 329 6.87 -14.76 23.19
N TRP A 330 7.80 -14.45 24.10
CA TRP A 330 8.13 -15.33 25.21
C TRP A 330 7.34 -14.98 26.47
N VAL A 331 6.72 -15.98 27.10
CA VAL A 331 5.93 -15.75 28.31
C VAL A 331 6.82 -15.57 29.53
N ASN A 332 6.81 -14.37 30.09
CA ASN A 332 7.36 -14.06 31.40
C ASN A 332 6.45 -13.09 32.18
N GLU A 333 6.85 -12.69 33.39
CA GLU A 333 6.03 -11.77 34.21
C GLU A 333 5.89 -10.38 33.59
N GLY A 334 6.88 -9.94 32.82
CA GLY A 334 6.83 -8.66 32.10
C GLY A 334 5.74 -8.65 31.04
N LEU A 335 5.73 -9.66 30.15
CA LEU A 335 4.70 -9.80 29.12
C LEU A 335 3.31 -9.97 29.73
N LYS A 336 3.16 -10.80 30.78
CA LYS A 336 1.88 -10.97 31.48
C LYS A 336 1.33 -9.65 32.04
N LYS A 337 2.19 -8.78 32.57
CA LYS A 337 1.80 -7.45 33.04
C LYS A 337 1.35 -6.55 31.89
N LEU A 338 2.07 -6.57 30.76
CA LEU A 338 1.68 -5.80 29.56
C LEU A 338 0.33 -6.25 29.00
N LEU A 339 0.03 -7.55 29.08
CA LEU A 339 -1.21 -8.17 28.59
C LEU A 339 -2.30 -8.25 29.68
N SER A 340 -2.11 -7.60 30.82
CA SER A 340 -3.06 -7.68 31.93
C SER A 340 -4.31 -6.83 31.66
N GLY A 341 -5.47 -7.48 31.73
CA GLY A 341 -6.76 -6.84 31.44
C GLY A 341 -7.10 -6.81 29.95
N ALA A 342 -8.27 -6.25 29.63
CA ALA A 342 -8.67 -6.02 28.25
C ALA A 342 -8.04 -4.72 27.74
N PRO A 343 -7.57 -4.66 26.48
CA PRO A 343 -7.06 -3.42 25.93
C PRO A 343 -8.18 -2.36 25.85
N PRO A 344 -7.87 -1.07 26.11
CA PRO A 344 -8.85 0.01 25.99
C PRO A 344 -9.41 0.12 24.57
N GLN A 345 -10.71 0.41 24.43
CA GLN A 345 -11.34 0.63 23.12
C GLN A 345 -10.91 1.96 22.47
N ASP A 346 -10.49 2.94 23.28
CA ASP A 346 -9.93 4.19 22.78
C ASP A 346 -8.57 3.93 22.12
N MET A 347 -8.47 4.27 20.83
CA MET A 347 -7.28 4.11 20.01
C MET A 347 -6.28 5.26 20.18
N THR A 348 -6.71 6.38 20.74
CA THR A 348 -5.89 7.59 20.87
C THR A 348 -4.95 7.53 22.07
N THR A 349 -5.32 6.79 23.11
CA THR A 349 -4.48 6.58 24.28
C THR A 349 -3.54 5.39 24.07
N PRO A 350 -2.21 5.58 24.06
CA PRO A 350 -1.27 4.48 23.92
C PRO A 350 -1.25 3.62 25.19
N THR A 351 -1.16 2.30 25.00
CA THR A 351 -1.02 1.32 26.08
C THR A 351 0.46 1.00 26.33
N ALA A 352 0.77 0.41 27.48
CA ALA A 352 2.12 -0.07 27.75
C ALA A 352 2.58 -1.12 26.72
N PHE A 353 1.65 -1.97 26.25
CA PHE A 353 1.93 -2.92 25.17
C PHE A 353 2.25 -2.19 23.86
N ASP A 354 1.51 -1.13 23.49
CA ASP A 354 1.79 -0.38 22.26
C ASP A 354 3.19 0.21 22.26
N MET A 355 3.58 0.84 23.38
CA MET A 355 4.91 1.44 23.53
C MET A 355 6.01 0.38 23.41
N PHE A 356 5.84 -0.74 24.14
CA PHE A 356 6.79 -1.86 24.13
C PHE A 356 6.94 -2.49 22.75
N PHE A 357 5.83 -2.85 22.11
CA PHE A 357 5.87 -3.51 20.82
C PHE A 357 6.38 -2.57 19.72
N HIS A 358 5.97 -1.29 19.75
CA HIS A 358 6.51 -0.30 18.81
C HIS A 358 8.01 -0.11 18.93
N SER A 359 8.55 -0.06 20.15
CA SER A 359 10.01 0.02 20.33
C SER A 359 10.78 -1.19 19.78
N SER A 360 10.09 -2.30 19.50
CA SER A 360 10.69 -3.51 18.94
C SER A 360 10.67 -3.56 17.41
N ILE A 361 9.86 -2.71 16.77
CA ILE A 361 9.68 -2.71 15.31
C ILE A 361 9.96 -1.35 14.66
N VAL A 362 10.14 -0.29 15.43
CA VAL A 362 10.43 1.02 14.89
C VAL A 362 11.85 1.04 14.33
N ASP A 363 11.99 1.50 13.09
CA ASP A 363 13.31 1.76 12.51
C ASP A 363 13.99 2.87 13.31
N ILE A 364 15.16 2.59 13.88
CA ILE A 364 15.95 3.59 14.61
C ILE A 364 17.08 4.08 13.69
N GLY A 365 17.03 5.36 13.34
CA GLY A 365 17.98 6.00 12.43
C GLY A 365 17.55 5.90 10.96
N GLU A 366 18.39 6.43 10.07
CA GLU A 366 18.24 6.20 8.64
C GLU A 366 18.62 4.75 8.37
N ASP A 367 17.61 3.92 8.13
CA ASP A 367 17.76 2.50 7.83
C ASP A 367 18.26 2.34 6.38
N ASP A 368 19.48 2.82 6.17
CA ASP A 368 20.11 2.83 4.88
C ASP A 368 20.96 1.56 4.82
N PHE A 369 20.32 0.44 4.47
CA PHE A 369 21.04 -0.76 4.05
C PHE A 369 21.98 -0.48 2.85
N ASN A 370 21.89 0.73 2.27
CA ASN A 370 22.65 1.25 1.16
C ASN A 370 23.45 2.55 1.46
N ALA A 371 23.62 3.01 2.71
CA ALA A 371 24.55 4.12 3.02
C ALA A 371 26.03 3.73 2.90
#